data_AF-D5BKD5-F1
#
_entry.id   AF-D5BKD5-F1
#
_cell.length_a   1.000
_cell.length_b   1.000
_cell.length_c   1.000
_cell.angle_alpha   90.00
_cell.angle_beta   90.00
_cell.angle_gamma   90.00
#
_symmetry.space_group_name_H-M   'P 1'
#
loop_
_entity.id
_entity.type
_entity.pdbx_description
1 polymer ?
#
loop_
_entity_poly.entity_id
_entity_poly.type
_entity_poly.pdbx_seq_one_letter_code
_entity_poly.pdbx_strand_id
1 'polypeptide(L)'
;MNRAGNQIILILLLSFLTPKIVFSQVENKETNYPKIKNYFSIMHPIATITKDGNHFNFDGSYTVGFPVGINFLQSDKIAYSIEFAPMISFNDRASRVTGLLFHPGVIYRNIGGFNFLTRLAFNTNGRYG
;
A
#
# COMPACT_ATOMS: atom_id res chain seq x y z
N MET A 1 -17.32 48.77 44.13
CA MET A 1 -17.08 47.37 43.72
C MET A 1 -15.83 46.88 44.44
N ASN A 2 -15.91 45.76 45.17
CA ASN A 2 -14.83 45.34 46.09
C ASN A 2 -13.62 44.83 45.27
N ARG A 3 -12.40 44.90 45.84
CA ARG A 3 -11.15 44.52 45.16
C ARG A 3 -11.21 43.14 44.49
N ALA A 4 -11.94 42.20 45.09
CA ALA A 4 -12.20 40.87 44.54
C ALA A 4 -13.05 40.87 43.25
N GLY A 5 -14.06 41.75 43.15
CA GLY A 5 -14.90 41.87 41.95
C GLY A 5 -14.13 42.42 40.75
N ASN A 6 -13.24 43.40 40.97
CA ASN A 6 -12.37 43.91 39.91
C ASN A 6 -11.37 42.87 39.41
N GLN A 7 -10.87 41.99 40.29
CA GLN A 7 -9.95 40.91 39.92
C GLN A 7 -10.65 39.86 39.05
N ILE A 8 -11.90 39.49 39.39
CA ILE A 8 -12.69 38.52 38.62
C ILE A 8 -13.00 39.06 37.22
N ILE A 9 -13.38 40.33 37.11
CA ILE A 9 -13.64 40.98 35.82
C ILE A 9 -12.36 41.06 34.98
N LEU A 10 -11.22 41.34 35.60
CA LEU A 10 -9.93 41.38 34.90
C LEU A 10 -9.50 39.99 34.39
N ILE A 11 -9.73 38.94 35.18
CA ILE A 11 -9.46 37.55 34.77
C ILE A 11 -10.39 37.11 33.62
N LEU A 12 -11.67 37.50 33.67
CA LEU A 12 -12.62 37.29 32.59
C LEU A 12 -12.26 38.08 31.33
N LEU A 13 -11.75 39.30 31.46
CA LEU A 13 -11.28 40.07 30.30
C LEU A 13 -10.03 39.45 29.67
N LEU A 14 -9.08 38.97 30.49
CA LEU A 14 -7.86 38.32 30.00
C LEU A 14 -8.13 36.98 29.29
N SER A 15 -9.18 36.24 29.68
CA SER A 15 -9.53 34.98 29.01
C SER A 15 -10.07 35.19 27.59
N PHE A 16 -10.71 36.33 27.33
CA PHE A 16 -11.17 36.72 25.99
C PHE A 16 -10.05 37.26 25.07
N LEU A 17 -8.89 37.64 25.62
CA LEU A 17 -7.76 38.17 24.84
C LEU A 17 -6.78 37.11 24.33
N THR A 18 -7.08 35.82 24.46
CA THR A 18 -6.29 34.77 23.81
C THR A 18 -7.01 34.27 22.55
N PRO A 19 -6.91 34.97 21.39
CA PRO A 19 -7.20 34.28 20.16
C PRO A 19 -6.20 33.13 20.08
N LYS A 20 -6.69 31.90 20.21
CA LYS A 20 -5.95 30.72 19.76
C LYS A 20 -5.81 30.88 18.26
N ILE A 21 -4.82 31.65 17.83
CA ILE A 21 -4.38 31.68 16.45
C ILE A 21 -3.66 30.35 16.23
N VAL A 22 -4.45 29.29 16.07
CA VAL A 22 -4.00 28.04 15.49
C VAL A 22 -3.87 28.35 14.00
N PHE A 23 -2.76 28.97 13.63
CA PHE A 23 -2.28 28.80 12.27
C PHE A 23 -2.04 27.31 12.14
N SER A 24 -2.90 26.62 11.38
CA SER A 24 -2.52 25.36 10.76
C SER A 24 -1.33 25.72 9.89
N GLN A 25 -0.13 25.50 10.41
CA GLN A 25 1.05 25.47 9.58
C GLN A 25 0.76 24.35 8.58
N VAL A 26 0.52 24.71 7.32
CA VAL A 26 0.62 23.75 6.24
C VAL A 26 2.05 23.27 6.34
N GLU A 27 2.22 22.07 6.92
CA GLU A 27 3.49 21.38 6.94
C GLU A 27 3.86 21.24 5.46
N ASN A 28 4.75 22.12 4.98
CA ASN A 28 5.49 21.88 3.76
C ASN A 28 6.34 20.66 4.08
N LYS A 29 5.73 19.48 3.92
CA LYS A 29 6.43 18.22 3.97
C LYS A 29 7.46 18.35 2.87
N GLU A 30 8.71 18.60 3.24
CA GLU A 30 9.82 18.43 2.31
C GLU A 30 9.66 17.02 1.75
N THR A 31 9.30 16.96 0.47
CA THR A 31 9.10 15.70 -0.21
C THR A 31 10.48 15.19 -0.57
N ASN A 32 11.17 14.66 0.44
CA ASN A 32 12.50 14.10 0.30
C ASN A 32 12.38 12.79 -0.49
N TYR A 33 12.42 12.91 -1.81
CA TYR A 33 12.45 11.82 -2.77
C TYR A 33 13.89 11.65 -3.28
N PRO A 34 14.31 10.41 -3.60
CA PRO A 34 13.49 9.20 -3.69
C PRO A 34 13.20 8.54 -2.33
N LYS A 35 12.07 7.84 -2.22
CA LYS A 35 11.74 6.97 -1.06
C LYS A 35 11.58 5.53 -1.52
N ILE A 36 12.05 4.58 -0.72
CA ILE A 36 11.87 3.14 -1.00
C ILE A 36 10.82 2.60 -0.02
N LYS A 37 9.84 1.87 -0.54
CA LYS A 37 8.85 1.14 0.26
C LYS A 37 8.82 -0.32 -0.15
N ASN A 38 8.91 -1.21 0.82
CA ASN A 38 8.89 -2.66 0.60
C ASN A 38 7.59 -3.26 1.14
N TYR A 39 7.18 -4.39 0.60
CA TYR A 39 6.07 -5.19 1.12
C TYR A 39 6.29 -6.68 0.86
N PHE A 40 5.61 -7.48 1.68
CA PHE A 40 5.51 -8.92 1.56
C PHE A 40 4.07 -9.33 1.80
N SER A 41 3.61 -10.37 1.11
CA SER A 41 2.25 -10.89 1.27
C SER A 41 2.21 -12.40 1.02
N ILE A 42 1.06 -13.00 1.36
CA ILE A 42 0.73 -14.38 1.06
C ILE A 42 -0.53 -14.37 0.20
N MET A 43 -0.49 -15.03 -0.94
CA MET A 43 -1.59 -15.11 -1.90
C MET A 43 -2.11 -16.54 -1.98
N HIS A 44 -3.39 -16.73 -1.64
CA HIS A 44 -4.10 -17.99 -1.85
C HIS A 44 -5.08 -17.83 -3.01
N PRO A 45 -4.82 -18.42 -4.19
CA PRO A 45 -5.83 -18.52 -5.23
C PRO A 45 -7.07 -19.20 -4.66
N ILE A 46 -8.27 -18.69 -4.96
CA ILE A 46 -9.52 -19.34 -4.55
C ILE A 46 -9.97 -20.29 -5.68
N ALA A 47 -10.03 -19.76 -6.90
CA ALA A 47 -10.39 -20.50 -8.10
C ALA A 47 -9.49 -20.09 -9.27
N THR A 48 -9.15 -21.07 -10.11
CA THR A 48 -8.48 -20.87 -11.40
C THR A 48 -9.45 -21.29 -12.49
N ILE A 49 -9.80 -20.36 -13.36
CA ILE A 49 -10.72 -20.58 -14.48
C ILE A 49 -9.88 -20.83 -15.73
N THR A 50 -10.08 -21.99 -16.35
CA THR A 50 -9.42 -22.36 -17.61
C THR A 50 -10.47 -22.72 -18.66
N LYS A 51 -10.04 -23.03 -19.88
CA LYS A 51 -10.93 -23.55 -20.93
C LYS A 51 -11.49 -24.92 -20.58
N ASP A 52 -10.77 -25.68 -19.77
CA ASP A 52 -11.08 -27.07 -19.40
C ASP A 52 -11.97 -27.16 -18.15
N GLY A 53 -12.19 -26.03 -17.46
CA GLY A 53 -13.07 -25.94 -16.31
C GLY A 53 -12.52 -25.04 -15.20
N ASN A 54 -13.21 -25.09 -14.06
CA ASN A 54 -12.81 -24.36 -12.85
C ASN A 54 -12.07 -25.30 -11.90
N HIS A 55 -10.91 -24.88 -11.43
CA HIS A 55 -10.13 -25.59 -10.43
C HIS A 55 -10.08 -24.78 -9.14
N PHE A 56 -10.52 -25.37 -8.03
CA PHE A 56 -10.47 -24.75 -6.71
C PHE A 56 -9.20 -25.18 -5.98
N ASN A 57 -8.59 -24.24 -5.23
CA ASN A 57 -7.27 -24.43 -4.64
C ASN A 57 -7.23 -25.30 -3.38
N PHE A 58 -8.36 -25.81 -2.92
CA PHE A 58 -8.47 -26.67 -1.73
C PHE A 58 -9.11 -28.00 -2.07
N ASP A 59 -9.06 -28.38 -3.35
CA ASP A 59 -9.67 -29.59 -3.89
C ASP A 59 -8.62 -30.40 -4.65
N GLY A 60 -8.06 -31.44 -4.01
CA GLY A 60 -7.03 -32.34 -4.56
C GLY A 60 -5.64 -31.73 -4.79
N SER A 61 -5.50 -30.40 -4.76
CA SER A 61 -4.22 -29.70 -4.81
C SER A 61 -4.33 -28.34 -4.15
N TYR A 62 -3.21 -27.84 -3.62
CA TYR A 62 -3.12 -26.53 -2.98
C TYR A 62 -1.92 -25.74 -3.51
N THR A 63 -2.15 -24.47 -3.80
CA THR A 63 -1.15 -23.55 -4.35
C THR A 63 -1.11 -22.27 -3.51
N VAL A 64 0.08 -21.76 -3.26
CA VAL A 64 0.30 -20.51 -2.52
C VAL A 64 1.38 -19.67 -3.21
N GLY A 65 1.18 -18.37 -3.23
CA GLY A 65 2.14 -17.39 -3.72
C GLY A 65 2.70 -16.54 -2.59
N PHE A 66 3.96 -16.10 -2.74
CA PHE A 66 4.62 -15.22 -1.77
C PHE A 66 5.13 -13.93 -2.44
N PRO A 67 4.25 -12.99 -2.82
CA PRO A 67 4.69 -11.74 -3.43
C PRO A 67 5.57 -10.91 -2.50
N VAL A 68 6.74 -10.54 -2.99
CA VAL A 68 7.69 -9.59 -2.40
C VAL A 68 7.85 -8.45 -3.39
N GLY A 69 7.64 -7.21 -2.95
CA GLY A 69 7.77 -6.08 -3.85
C GLY A 69 8.44 -4.86 -3.24
N ILE A 70 8.98 -4.05 -4.14
CA ILE A 70 9.71 -2.83 -3.85
C ILE A 70 9.12 -1.72 -4.71
N ASN A 71 8.79 -0.60 -4.08
CA ASN A 71 8.30 0.59 -4.73
C ASN A 71 9.33 1.72 -4.55
N PHE A 72 9.81 2.26 -5.66
CA PHE A 72 10.71 3.40 -5.73
C PHE A 72 9.90 4.66 -6.00
N LEU A 73 9.57 5.39 -4.94
CA LEU A 73 8.80 6.62 -5.01
C LEU A 73 9.73 7.74 -5.48
N GLN A 74 9.59 8.17 -6.73
CA GLN A 74 10.42 9.20 -7.34
C GLN A 74 9.85 10.61 -7.10
N SER A 75 8.53 10.73 -6.99
CA SER A 75 7.84 11.99 -6.71
C SER A 75 6.47 11.73 -6.09
N ASP A 76 5.72 12.79 -5.78
CA ASP A 76 4.31 12.67 -5.37
C ASP A 76 3.39 12.18 -6.49
N LYS A 77 3.87 12.16 -7.74
CA LYS A 77 3.07 11.78 -8.91
C LYS A 77 3.48 10.44 -9.51
N ILE A 78 4.72 10.00 -9.31
CA ILE A 78 5.26 8.80 -9.97
C ILE A 78 6.06 7.95 -8.96
N ALA A 79 5.87 6.64 -9.04
CA ALA A 79 6.78 5.65 -8.48
C ALA A 79 6.95 4.47 -9.45
N TYR A 80 8.07 3.76 -9.33
CA TYR A 80 8.30 2.50 -10.03
C TYR A 80 8.09 1.34 -9.07
N SER A 81 7.59 0.21 -9.57
CA SER A 81 7.31 -0.98 -8.77
C SER A 81 7.94 -2.20 -9.41
N ILE A 82 8.56 -3.04 -8.59
CA ILE A 82 8.94 -4.39 -8.96
C ILE A 82 8.35 -5.34 -7.92
N GLU A 83 7.83 -6.47 -8.37
CA GLU A 83 7.34 -7.53 -7.50
C GLU A 83 7.76 -8.89 -8.06
N PHE A 84 8.21 -9.77 -7.17
CA PHE A 84 8.50 -11.17 -7.45
C PHE A 84 7.59 -12.03 -6.59
N ALA A 85 6.88 -12.97 -7.19
CA ALA A 85 5.98 -13.88 -6.48
C ALA A 85 6.28 -15.34 -6.87
N PRO A 86 7.11 -16.06 -6.09
CA PRO A 86 7.24 -17.50 -6.24
C PRO A 86 5.92 -18.18 -5.88
N MET A 87 5.55 -19.17 -6.69
CA MET A 87 4.36 -19.98 -6.54
C MET A 87 4.77 -21.40 -6.16
N ILE A 88 4.20 -21.93 -5.09
CA ILE A 88 4.43 -23.31 -4.63
C ILE A 88 3.11 -24.06 -4.69
N SER A 89 3.13 -25.26 -5.29
CA SER A 89 1.97 -26.14 -5.36
C SER A 89 2.26 -27.48 -4.69
N PHE A 90 1.24 -28.00 -4.00
CA PHE A 90 1.23 -29.20 -3.19
C PHE A 90 0.10 -30.10 -3.67
N ASN A 91 0.37 -31.39 -3.78
CA ASN A 91 -0.62 -32.44 -3.95
C ASN A 91 -0.16 -33.70 -3.20
N ASP A 92 -0.98 -34.76 -3.22
CA ASP A 92 -0.71 -36.01 -2.48
C ASP A 92 0.62 -36.70 -2.83
N ARG A 93 1.25 -36.31 -3.95
CA ARG A 93 2.48 -36.95 -4.44
C ARG A 93 3.72 -36.07 -4.31
N ALA A 94 3.57 -34.75 -4.36
CA ALA A 94 4.71 -33.84 -4.46
C ALA A 94 4.39 -32.41 -4.01
N SER A 95 5.43 -31.72 -3.56
CA SER A 95 5.50 -30.26 -3.43
C SER A 95 6.53 -29.71 -4.41
N ARG A 96 6.20 -28.66 -5.16
CA ARG A 96 7.12 -28.06 -6.12
C ARG A 96 6.86 -26.57 -6.30
N VAL A 97 7.92 -25.83 -6.61
CA VAL A 97 7.80 -24.47 -7.15
C VAL A 97 7.26 -24.58 -8.58
N THR A 98 6.12 -23.95 -8.86
CA THR A 98 5.44 -24.03 -10.17
C THR A 98 5.72 -22.83 -11.06
N GLY A 99 6.31 -21.77 -10.51
CA GLY A 99 6.73 -20.61 -11.27
C GLY A 99 7.20 -19.47 -10.37
N LEU A 100 7.90 -18.53 -10.98
CA LEU A 100 8.25 -17.25 -10.41
C LEU A 100 7.62 -16.17 -11.28
N LEU A 101 6.67 -15.43 -10.71
CA LEU A 101 6.03 -14.30 -11.38
C LEU A 101 6.85 -13.03 -11.12
N PHE A 102 7.12 -12.27 -12.18
CA PHE A 102 7.81 -10.99 -12.16
C PHE A 102 6.87 -9.91 -12.69
N HIS A 103 6.69 -8.87 -11.88
CA HIS A 103 5.72 -7.80 -12.05
C HIS A 103 6.41 -6.42 -12.05
N PRO A 104 7.06 -6.00 -13.15
CA PRO A 104 7.53 -4.63 -13.28
C PRO A 104 6.35 -3.69 -13.56
N GLY A 105 6.37 -2.49 -13.01
CA GLY A 105 5.29 -1.54 -13.18
C GLY A 105 5.60 -0.10 -12.81
N VAL A 106 4.62 0.75 -13.10
CA VAL A 106 4.61 2.17 -12.79
C VAL A 106 3.37 2.46 -11.95
N ILE A 107 3.57 3.23 -10.88
CA ILE A 107 2.50 3.73 -10.01
C ILE A 107 2.34 5.22 -10.29
N TYR A 108 1.19 5.60 -10.84
CA TYR A 108 0.75 6.99 -10.90
C TYR A 108 0.09 7.34 -9.57
N ARG A 109 0.67 8.30 -8.87
CA ARG A 109 0.37 8.59 -7.47
C ARG A 109 -0.50 9.82 -7.31
N ASN A 110 -1.34 9.80 -6.28
CA ASN A 110 -2.18 10.91 -5.86
C ASN A 110 -3.11 11.47 -6.97
N ILE A 111 -3.62 10.60 -7.86
CA ILE A 111 -4.65 10.97 -8.83
C ILE A 111 -5.99 11.03 -8.07
N GLY A 112 -6.41 12.24 -7.70
CA GLY A 112 -7.67 12.44 -6.97
C GLY A 112 -7.73 11.70 -5.62
N GLY A 113 -6.57 11.49 -4.97
CA GLY A 113 -6.46 10.74 -3.71
C GLY A 113 -6.21 9.23 -3.89
N PHE A 114 -6.19 8.71 -5.12
CA PHE A 114 -5.91 7.31 -5.42
C PHE A 114 -4.52 7.12 -6.04
N ASN A 115 -4.00 5.90 -5.97
CA ASN A 115 -2.83 5.47 -6.74
C ASN A 115 -3.28 4.47 -7.80
N PHE A 116 -2.86 4.67 -9.04
CA PHE A 116 -3.11 3.75 -10.15
C PHE A 116 -1.83 3.02 -10.51
N LEU A 117 -1.86 1.68 -10.47
CA LEU A 117 -0.69 0.84 -10.67
C LEU A 117 -0.86 -0.03 -11.91
N THR A 118 -0.01 0.22 -12.90
CA THR A 118 0.07 -0.57 -14.13
C THR A 118 1.26 -1.50 -14.05
N ARG A 119 1.04 -2.80 -14.26
CA ARG A 119 2.09 -3.83 -14.24
C ARG A 119 2.03 -4.69 -15.48
N LEU A 120 3.21 -5.09 -15.94
CA LEU A 120 3.36 -6.24 -16.83
C LEU A 120 3.50 -7.49 -15.97
N ALA A 121 3.22 -8.64 -16.54
CA ALA A 121 3.37 -9.93 -15.91
C ALA A 121 4.18 -10.88 -16.77
N PHE A 122 5.20 -11.47 -16.15
CA PHE A 122 6.04 -12.51 -16.75
C PHE A 122 6.21 -13.64 -15.75
N ASN A 123 5.93 -14.87 -16.14
CA ASN A 123 6.10 -16.04 -15.30
C ASN A 123 7.12 -16.98 -15.92
N THR A 124 8.01 -17.55 -15.12
CA THR A 124 9.02 -18.52 -15.59
C THR A 124 8.43 -19.79 -16.21
N ASN A 125 7.13 -20.05 -16.00
CA ASN A 125 6.40 -21.11 -16.70
C ASN A 125 5.94 -20.74 -18.13
N GLY A 126 6.33 -19.58 -18.65
CA GLY A 126 6.05 -19.13 -20.02
C GLY A 126 4.78 -18.28 -20.17
N ARG A 127 4.02 -18.03 -19.10
CA ARG A 127 2.85 -17.14 -19.13
C ARG A 127 3.26 -15.67 -19.03
N TYR A 128 2.57 -14.79 -19.75
CA TYR A 128 2.75 -13.35 -19.68
C TYR A 128 1.43 -12.60 -19.89
N GLY A 129 1.37 -11.32 -19.53
CA GLY A 129 0.19 -10.47 -19.70
C GLY A 129 0.34 -9.07 -19.15
#